data_AF-A0AAN9N251-F1
#
_entry.id   AF-A0AAN9N251-F1
#
_cell.length_a   1.000
_cell.length_b   1.000
_cell.length_c   1.000
_cell.angle_alpha   90.00
_cell.angle_beta   90.00
_cell.angle_gamma   90.00
#
_symmetry.space_group_name_H-M   'P 1'
#
loop_
_entity.id
_entity.type
_entity.pdbx_description
1 polymer ?
#
loop_
_entity_poly.entity_id
_entity_poly.type
_entity_poly.pdbx_seq_one_letter_code
_entity_poly.pdbx_strand_id
1 'polypeptide(L)'
;MNYLSVLTLVFLFFHGYAHAFDYWMISQFWPRGHCHGNGLCVRTKPKPLQFTIHGLWPSNYSPKGPSFCTKENFNISLITNNLVAHLHQVWPSYYHKNDEYFWSGEWKRHGRCSNLQQIDFFTLTSDIYARNNLKDILKNAGIVHGKTYNINIITSAIRTSLGGEPQLICKFTASILTEIRICLDKSRIPQYINCVPPSPQVACTNSIHFI
;
A
#
# COMPACT_ATOMS: atom_id res chain seq x y z
N MET A 1 -57.42 34.49 1.36
CA MET A 1 -57.12 33.04 1.43
C MET A 1 -55.62 32.87 1.23
N ASN A 2 -54.91 32.61 2.33
CA ASN A 2 -53.46 32.42 2.38
C ASN A 2 -53.10 31.04 1.84
N TYR A 3 -52.17 30.96 0.90
CA TYR A 3 -51.38 29.75 0.69
C TYR A 3 -49.91 30.10 0.92
N LEU A 4 -49.41 29.66 2.08
CA LEU A 4 -48.00 29.71 2.44
C LEU A 4 -47.19 28.83 1.48
N SER A 5 -46.24 29.43 0.76
CA SER A 5 -45.15 28.68 0.13
C SER A 5 -44.24 28.13 1.23
N VAL A 6 -44.22 26.81 1.40
CA VAL A 6 -43.23 26.13 2.23
C VAL A 6 -41.97 25.95 1.40
N LEU A 7 -41.04 26.91 1.50
CA LEU A 7 -39.66 26.71 1.07
C LEU A 7 -39.01 25.74 2.07
N THR A 8 -38.97 24.45 1.74
CA THR A 8 -38.08 23.50 2.40
C THR A 8 -36.65 23.88 2.06
N LEU A 9 -36.02 24.67 2.94
CA LEU A 9 -34.56 24.75 2.99
C LEU A 9 -34.04 23.39 3.43
N VAL A 10 -33.68 22.55 2.45
CA VAL A 10 -32.80 21.41 2.70
C VAL A 10 -31.43 22.01 2.97
N PHE A 11 -31.14 22.26 4.25
CA PHE A 11 -29.76 22.34 4.70
C PHE A 11 -29.17 20.96 4.48
N LEU A 12 -28.60 20.72 3.31
CA LEU A 12 -27.54 19.74 3.18
C LEU A 12 -26.45 20.25 4.11
N PHE A 13 -26.42 19.71 5.32
CA PHE A 13 -25.20 19.65 6.09
C PHE A 13 -24.22 18.89 5.21
N PHE A 14 -23.53 19.61 4.34
CA PHE A 14 -22.15 19.28 4.01
C PHE A 14 -21.44 19.40 5.36
N HIS A 15 -21.55 18.35 6.18
CA HIS A 15 -20.48 18.00 7.09
C HIS A 15 -19.27 17.93 6.16
N GLY A 16 -18.51 19.02 6.15
CA GLY A 16 -17.16 19.03 5.65
C GLY A 16 -16.42 18.00 6.48
N TYR A 17 -16.53 16.74 6.07
CA TYR A 17 -15.49 15.76 6.30
C TYR A 17 -14.30 16.38 5.59
N ALA A 18 -13.51 17.16 6.33
CA ALA A 18 -12.13 17.40 5.98
C ALA A 18 -11.60 16.08 5.42
N HIS A 19 -11.14 16.09 4.17
CA HIS A 19 -10.74 14.87 3.48
C HIS A 19 -9.80 14.10 4.40
N ALA A 20 -10.25 12.95 4.92
CA ALA A 20 -9.51 12.20 5.95
C ALA A 20 -8.07 11.89 5.51
N PHE A 21 -7.88 11.78 4.19
CA PHE A 21 -6.61 11.71 3.49
C PHE A 21 -6.78 12.14 2.03
N ASP A 22 -5.71 12.32 1.25
CA ASP A 22 -5.75 12.75 -0.15
C ASP A 22 -5.81 11.59 -1.15
N TYR A 23 -5.03 10.52 -0.94
CA TYR A 23 -4.92 9.38 -1.86
C TYR A 23 -4.53 8.07 -1.14
N TRP A 24 -4.73 6.94 -1.81
CA TRP A 24 -4.27 5.63 -1.34
C TRP A 24 -2.85 5.35 -1.77
N MET A 25 -2.01 4.86 -0.86
CA MET A 25 -0.71 4.29 -1.21
C MET A 25 -0.69 2.82 -0.84
N ILE A 26 -0.58 1.93 -1.83
CA ILE A 26 -0.32 0.52 -1.57
C ILE A 26 1.19 0.30 -1.58
N SER A 27 1.70 -0.20 -0.46
CA SER A 27 3.09 -0.58 -0.29
C SER A 27 3.26 -2.08 -0.43
N GLN A 28 4.20 -2.51 -1.29
CA GLN A 28 4.51 -3.91 -1.53
C GLN A 28 5.99 -4.19 -1.32
N PHE A 29 6.31 -5.12 -0.42
CA PHE A 29 7.65 -5.59 -0.16
C PHE A 29 8.18 -6.48 -1.28
N TRP A 30 9.47 -6.34 -1.58
CA TRP A 30 10.27 -7.40 -2.16
C TRP A 30 10.96 -8.19 -1.03
N PRO A 31 10.48 -9.39 -0.65
CA PRO A 31 10.92 -10.06 0.59
C PRO A 31 12.42 -10.35 0.61
N ARG A 32 13.00 -10.71 -0.55
CA ARG A 32 14.43 -11.03 -0.65
C ARG A 32 15.30 -9.80 -0.43
N GLY A 33 14.98 -8.68 -1.06
CA GLY A 33 15.69 -7.43 -0.85
C GLY A 33 15.50 -6.88 0.56
N HIS A 34 14.26 -6.90 1.06
CA HIS A 34 13.94 -6.45 2.42
C HIS A 34 14.71 -7.22 3.50
N CYS A 35 14.79 -8.55 3.36
CA CYS A 35 15.47 -9.41 4.32
C CYS A 35 16.97 -9.62 4.04
N HIS A 36 17.51 -9.10 2.94
CA HIS A 36 18.92 -9.28 2.61
C HIS A 36 19.82 -8.58 3.65
N GLY A 37 20.62 -9.37 4.37
CA GLY A 37 21.47 -8.87 5.44
C GLY A 37 20.71 -8.20 6.60
N ASN A 38 19.40 -8.44 6.72
CA ASN A 38 18.58 -7.91 7.81
C ASN A 38 18.33 -9.01 8.86
N GLY A 39 19.11 -9.00 9.94
CA GLY A 39 18.99 -9.98 11.03
C GLY A 39 17.67 -9.93 11.80
N LEU A 40 16.87 -8.88 11.62
CA LEU A 40 15.54 -8.76 12.24
C LEU A 40 14.46 -9.53 11.48
N CYS A 41 14.74 -9.99 10.26
CA CYS A 41 13.78 -10.79 9.53
C CYS A 41 13.61 -12.18 10.16
N VAL A 42 12.36 -12.66 10.21
CA VAL A 42 12.03 -14.02 10.65
C VAL A 42 12.68 -15.02 9.68
N ARG A 43 13.65 -15.77 10.21
CA ARG A 43 14.46 -16.72 9.42
C ARG A 43 13.61 -17.79 8.74
N THR A 44 12.59 -18.32 9.44
CA THR A 44 11.74 -19.42 8.98
C THR A 44 10.66 -19.03 7.97
N LYS A 45 10.36 -17.74 7.81
CA LYS A 45 9.35 -17.28 6.84
C LYS A 45 9.90 -17.42 5.40
N PRO A 46 9.17 -18.05 4.46
CA PRO A 46 9.57 -18.11 3.06
C PRO A 46 9.79 -16.72 2.47
N LYS A 47 10.74 -16.59 1.54
CA LYS A 47 11.06 -15.33 0.85
C LYS A 47 10.88 -15.55 -0.65
N PRO A 48 9.62 -15.61 -1.12
CA PRO A 48 9.29 -16.01 -2.48
C PRO A 48 9.84 -15.00 -3.50
N LEU A 49 9.92 -15.43 -4.76
CA LEU A 49 10.17 -14.55 -5.91
C LEU A 49 8.88 -13.85 -6.33
N GLN A 50 8.28 -13.12 -5.40
CA GLN A 50 7.02 -12.41 -5.54
C GLN A 50 6.99 -11.23 -4.55
N PHE A 51 6.39 -10.12 -4.96
CA PHE A 51 6.12 -9.01 -4.05
C PHE A 51 4.99 -9.40 -3.10
N THR A 52 5.03 -8.96 -1.84
CA THR A 52 3.94 -9.18 -0.88
C THR A 52 3.47 -7.87 -0.29
N ILE A 53 2.25 -7.81 0.22
CA ILE A 53 1.69 -6.60 0.81
C ILE A 53 2.49 -6.23 2.06
N HIS A 54 2.88 -4.95 2.15
CA HIS A 54 3.28 -4.30 3.40
C HIS A 54 2.04 -3.66 4.02
N GLY A 55 1.32 -2.82 3.25
CA GLY A 55 0.04 -2.29 3.66
C GLY A 55 -0.56 -1.25 2.73
N LEU A 56 -1.82 -0.90 2.98
CA LEU A 56 -2.56 0.14 2.29
C LEU A 56 -2.68 1.37 3.21
N TRP A 57 -2.19 2.51 2.75
CA TRP A 57 -2.01 3.70 3.57
C TRP A 57 -2.81 4.88 3.04
N PRO A 58 -3.85 5.35 3.76
CA PRO A 58 -4.36 6.70 3.64
C PRO A 58 -3.21 7.71 3.70
N SER A 59 -2.99 8.47 2.63
CA SER A 59 -1.82 9.33 2.44
C SER A 59 -2.21 10.75 2.02
N ASN A 60 -1.35 11.71 2.35
CA ASN A 60 -1.53 13.12 1.99
C ASN A 60 -0.39 13.59 1.10
N TYR A 61 -0.62 14.64 0.32
CA TYR A 61 0.46 15.34 -0.39
C TYR A 61 1.38 16.10 0.57
N SER A 62 0.87 16.41 1.77
CA SER A 62 1.68 16.89 2.89
C SER A 62 2.65 15.81 3.39
N PRO A 63 3.81 16.18 3.98
CA PRO A 63 4.83 15.22 4.42
C PRO A 63 4.36 14.13 5.40
N LYS A 64 3.21 14.33 6.06
CA LYS A 64 2.63 13.38 7.00
C LYS A 64 1.19 13.06 6.58
N GLY A 65 0.95 11.79 6.28
CA GLY A 65 -0.41 11.24 6.18
C GLY A 65 -1.04 11.05 7.56
N PRO A 66 -2.36 10.79 7.62
CA PRO A 66 -3.04 10.49 8.87
C PRO A 66 -2.52 9.16 9.46
N SER A 67 -2.50 9.07 10.79
CA SER A 67 -2.15 7.83 11.48
C SER A 67 -2.86 7.73 12.83
N PHE A 68 -3.12 6.51 13.28
CA PHE A 68 -3.72 6.24 14.59
C PHE A 68 -5.06 6.96 14.85
N CYS A 69 -5.91 7.09 13.83
CA CYS A 69 -7.05 8.01 13.82
C CYS A 69 -8.20 7.69 14.79
N THR A 70 -8.48 6.42 15.05
CA THR A 70 -9.54 6.00 15.99
C THR A 70 -8.98 5.09 17.09
N LYS A 71 -9.84 4.67 18.03
CA LYS A 71 -9.51 3.72 19.10
C LYS A 71 -9.99 2.30 18.82
N GLU A 72 -10.56 2.04 17.65
CA GLU A 72 -11.00 0.69 17.27
C GLU A 72 -9.81 -0.27 17.32
N ASN A 73 -10.03 -1.46 17.86
CA ASN A 73 -9.00 -2.50 17.92
C ASN A 73 -9.17 -3.45 16.75
N PHE A 74 -8.07 -4.04 16.29
CA PHE A 74 -8.13 -5.11 15.32
C PHE A 74 -8.90 -6.30 15.90
N ASN A 75 -9.84 -6.85 15.14
CA ASN A 75 -10.58 -8.04 15.53
C ASN A 75 -10.69 -9.02 14.36
N ILE A 76 -9.89 -10.09 14.38
CA ILE A 76 -9.84 -11.10 13.31
C ILE A 76 -11.21 -11.71 13.00
N SER A 77 -12.13 -11.79 13.97
CA SER A 77 -13.46 -12.38 13.76
C SER A 77 -14.39 -11.54 12.87
N LEU A 78 -14.04 -10.27 12.62
CA LEU A 78 -14.74 -9.42 11.66
C LEU A 78 -14.31 -9.69 10.21
N ILE A 79 -13.30 -10.53 9.99
CA ILE A 79 -12.76 -10.88 8.69
C ILE A 79 -13.18 -12.31 8.36
N THR A 80 -13.63 -12.55 7.12
CA THR A 80 -14.03 -13.90 6.71
C THR A 80 -12.83 -14.85 6.70
N ASN A 81 -13.03 -16.11 7.07
CA ASN A 81 -11.97 -17.13 7.08
C ASN A 81 -11.26 -17.26 5.72
N ASN A 82 -12.00 -17.10 4.61
CA ASN A 82 -11.43 -17.13 3.26
C ASN A 82 -10.48 -15.95 3.03
N LEU A 83 -10.85 -14.75 3.45
CA LEU A 83 -9.98 -13.59 3.35
C LEU A 83 -8.76 -13.74 4.27
N VAL A 84 -8.92 -14.23 5.50
CA VAL A 84 -7.79 -14.52 6.41
C VAL A 84 -6.80 -15.51 5.77
N ALA A 85 -7.29 -16.61 5.21
CA ALA A 85 -6.44 -17.59 4.53
C ALA A 85 -5.70 -16.99 3.33
N HIS A 86 -6.35 -16.08 2.58
CA HIS A 86 -5.72 -15.35 1.49
C HIS A 86 -4.65 -14.37 2.01
N LEU A 87 -4.94 -13.61 3.06
CA LEU A 87 -4.00 -12.65 3.67
C LEU A 87 -2.71 -13.33 4.15
N HIS A 88 -2.77 -14.56 4.69
CA HIS A 88 -1.55 -15.31 5.02
C HIS A 88 -0.64 -15.59 3.82
N GLN A 89 -1.19 -15.66 2.61
CA GLN A 89 -0.42 -15.92 1.40
C GLN A 89 0.18 -14.63 0.83
N VAL A 90 -0.58 -13.54 0.82
CA VAL A 90 -0.21 -12.30 0.11
C VAL A 90 0.31 -11.20 1.03
N TRP A 91 0.04 -11.27 2.33
CA TRP A 91 0.41 -10.28 3.34
C TRP A 91 1.15 -10.91 4.55
N PRO A 92 2.14 -11.78 4.36
CA PRO A 92 2.90 -12.34 5.49
C PRO A 92 3.73 -11.26 6.21
N SER A 93 3.99 -11.47 7.49
CA SER A 93 4.95 -10.70 8.27
C SER A 93 6.36 -11.27 8.12
N TYR A 94 7.32 -10.39 7.82
CA TYR A 94 8.75 -10.72 7.88
C TYR A 94 9.41 -10.25 9.17
N TYR A 95 8.74 -9.44 9.98
CA TYR A 95 9.25 -8.93 11.26
C TYR A 95 8.83 -9.79 12.44
N HIS A 96 7.72 -10.52 12.29
CA HIS A 96 7.10 -11.28 13.37
C HIS A 96 6.60 -12.64 12.87
N LYS A 97 6.59 -13.67 13.73
CA LYS A 97 6.16 -15.02 13.33
C LYS A 97 4.66 -15.08 13.05
N ASN A 98 3.88 -14.31 13.80
CA ASN A 98 2.43 -14.17 13.64
C ASN A 98 2.12 -13.02 12.67
N ASP A 99 1.44 -13.34 11.56
CA ASP A 99 1.03 -12.37 10.54
C ASP A 99 -0.09 -11.46 11.06
N GLU A 100 -1.00 -11.97 11.89
CA GLU A 100 -2.10 -11.17 12.46
C GLU A 100 -1.59 -10.05 13.37
N TYR A 101 -0.44 -10.24 14.03
CA TYR A 101 0.20 -9.16 14.79
C TYR A 101 0.62 -8.00 13.88
N PHE A 102 1.11 -8.33 12.68
CA PHE A 102 1.46 -7.33 11.68
C PHE A 102 0.22 -6.65 11.10
N TRP A 103 -0.81 -7.41 10.74
CA TRP A 103 -2.08 -6.86 10.25
C TRP A 103 -2.76 -5.95 11.28
N SER A 104 -2.71 -6.33 12.57
CA SER A 104 -3.19 -5.50 13.68
C SER A 104 -2.43 -4.17 13.77
N GLY A 105 -1.11 -4.18 13.55
CA GLY A 105 -0.29 -2.97 13.47
C GLY A 105 -0.68 -2.06 12.30
N GLU A 106 -0.85 -2.65 11.11
CA GLU A 106 -1.26 -1.92 9.90
C GLU A 106 -2.68 -1.36 10.02
N TRP A 107 -3.63 -2.13 10.56
CA TRP A 107 -4.96 -1.64 10.88
C TRP A 107 -4.89 -0.47 11.88
N LYS A 108 -4.17 -0.66 12.99
CA LYS A 108 -4.03 0.34 14.04
C LYS A 108 -3.46 1.65 13.50
N ARG A 109 -2.41 1.59 12.70
CA ARG A 109 -1.70 2.77 12.22
C ARG A 109 -2.40 3.41 11.02
N HIS A 110 -2.88 2.61 10.07
CA HIS A 110 -3.36 3.07 8.77
C HIS A 110 -4.83 2.78 8.53
N GLY A 111 -5.27 1.54 8.75
CA GLY A 111 -6.64 1.11 8.45
C GLY A 111 -7.71 1.95 9.15
N ARG A 112 -7.51 2.32 10.41
CA ARG A 112 -8.43 3.19 11.18
C ARG A 112 -8.58 4.61 10.63
N CYS A 113 -7.71 5.03 9.70
CA CYS A 113 -7.79 6.33 9.03
C CYS A 113 -8.55 6.27 7.69
N SER A 114 -8.99 5.08 7.27
CA SER A 114 -9.68 4.87 5.99
C SER A 114 -11.16 5.24 5.98
N ASN A 115 -11.80 5.31 7.16
CA ASN A 115 -13.26 5.29 7.32
C ASN A 115 -13.96 4.03 6.78
N LEU A 116 -13.22 2.96 6.48
CA LEU A 116 -13.77 1.67 6.08
C LEU A 116 -13.99 0.77 7.30
N GLN A 117 -14.94 -0.17 7.19
CA GLN A 117 -14.98 -1.30 8.12
C GLN A 117 -13.73 -2.16 7.92
N GLN A 118 -13.32 -2.89 8.95
CA GLN A 118 -12.11 -3.69 8.88
C GLN A 118 -12.12 -4.71 7.72
N ILE A 119 -13.24 -5.40 7.50
CA ILE A 119 -13.39 -6.31 6.35
C ILE A 119 -13.18 -5.60 5.02
N ASP A 120 -13.78 -4.42 4.84
CA ASP A 120 -13.69 -3.65 3.60
C ASP A 120 -12.27 -3.13 3.35
N PHE A 121 -11.55 -2.75 4.41
CA PHE A 121 -10.16 -2.33 4.30
C PHE A 121 -9.24 -3.47 3.82
N PHE A 122 -9.38 -4.67 4.39
CA PHE A 122 -8.57 -5.82 3.97
C PHE A 122 -8.98 -6.30 2.57
N THR A 123 -10.28 -6.32 2.24
CA THR A 123 -10.76 -6.64 0.89
C THR A 123 -10.20 -5.66 -0.14
N LEU A 124 -10.35 -4.35 0.08
CA LEU A 124 -9.84 -3.32 -0.82
C LEU A 124 -8.32 -3.46 -1.01
N THR A 125 -7.59 -3.74 0.06
CA THR A 125 -6.13 -3.93 0.00
C THR A 125 -5.76 -5.13 -0.86
N SER A 126 -6.44 -6.27 -0.68
CA SER A 126 -6.26 -7.47 -1.50
C SER A 126 -6.63 -7.23 -2.97
N ASP A 127 -7.72 -6.52 -3.25
CA ASP A 127 -8.16 -6.21 -4.61
C ASP A 127 -7.17 -5.28 -5.33
N ILE A 128 -6.66 -4.25 -4.64
CA ILE A 128 -5.61 -3.37 -5.19
C ILE A 128 -4.33 -4.19 -5.44
N TYR A 129 -3.92 -5.03 -4.50
CA TYR A 129 -2.73 -5.87 -4.66
C TYR A 129 -2.86 -6.83 -5.86
N ALA A 130 -4.00 -7.50 -6.03
CA ALA A 130 -4.24 -8.42 -7.13
C ALA A 130 -4.15 -7.73 -8.52
N ARG A 131 -4.59 -6.48 -8.62
CA ARG A 131 -4.43 -5.65 -9.84
C ARG A 131 -2.98 -5.22 -10.10
N ASN A 132 -2.14 -5.21 -9.07
CA ASN A 132 -0.76 -4.74 -9.12
C ASN A 132 0.24 -5.90 -9.16
N ASN A 133 0.12 -6.79 -10.14
CA ASN A 133 1.03 -7.92 -10.28
C ASN A 133 2.43 -7.47 -10.74
N LEU A 134 3.20 -6.90 -9.79
CA LEU A 134 4.52 -6.33 -10.02
C LEU A 134 5.49 -7.34 -10.60
N LYS A 135 5.37 -8.63 -10.24
CA LYS A 135 6.22 -9.67 -10.81
C LYS A 135 6.03 -9.77 -12.31
N ASP A 136 4.79 -9.87 -12.77
CA ASP A 136 4.50 -10.02 -14.20
C ASP A 136 4.75 -8.72 -14.96
N ILE A 137 4.43 -7.56 -14.38
CA ILE A 137 4.76 -6.24 -14.94
C ILE A 137 6.26 -6.12 -15.22
N LEU A 138 7.10 -6.43 -14.22
CA LEU A 138 8.55 -6.34 -14.36
C LEU A 138 9.08 -7.41 -15.33
N LYS A 139 8.60 -8.66 -15.23
CA LYS A 139 9.01 -9.75 -16.11
C LYS A 139 8.70 -9.45 -17.59
N ASN A 140 7.53 -8.90 -17.88
CA ASN A 140 7.11 -8.54 -19.24
C ASN A 140 7.97 -7.42 -19.83
N ALA A 141 8.56 -6.57 -18.98
CA ALA A 141 9.55 -5.57 -19.38
C ALA A 141 11.00 -6.11 -19.43
N GLY A 142 11.20 -7.42 -19.27
CA GLY A 142 12.53 -8.05 -19.25
C GLY A 142 13.30 -7.85 -17.94
N ILE A 143 12.64 -7.35 -16.89
CA ILE A 143 13.22 -7.08 -15.58
C ILE A 143 13.01 -8.31 -14.68
N VAL A 144 14.09 -9.07 -14.51
CA VAL A 144 14.16 -10.25 -13.64
C VAL A 144 15.05 -9.99 -12.43
N HIS A 145 14.81 -10.71 -11.34
CA HIS A 145 15.66 -10.67 -10.15
C HIS A 145 17.07 -11.22 -10.44
N GLY A 146 18.03 -10.94 -9.55
CA GLY A 146 19.44 -11.26 -9.71
C GLY A 146 20.24 -10.31 -10.61
N LYS A 147 19.68 -9.13 -10.96
CA LYS A 147 20.31 -8.16 -11.86
C LYS A 147 20.24 -6.73 -11.31
N THR A 148 21.03 -5.86 -11.93
CA THR A 148 21.04 -4.42 -11.65
C THR A 148 20.36 -3.67 -12.78
N TYR A 149 19.54 -2.67 -12.45
CA TYR A 149 18.81 -1.86 -13.42
C TYR A 149 18.99 -0.37 -13.13
N ASN A 150 18.93 0.44 -14.18
CA ASN A 150 18.73 1.86 -13.98
C ASN A 150 17.33 2.11 -13.40
N ILE A 151 17.21 3.05 -12.46
CA ILE A 151 15.92 3.41 -11.84
C ILE A 151 14.82 3.69 -12.87
N ASN A 152 15.16 4.36 -13.97
CA ASN A 152 14.23 4.75 -15.02
C ASN A 152 13.63 3.55 -15.77
N ILE A 153 14.36 2.42 -15.83
CA ILE A 153 13.87 1.20 -16.48
C ILE A 153 12.73 0.60 -15.65
N ILE A 154 12.89 0.51 -14.33
CA ILE A 154 11.89 -0.04 -13.42
C ILE A 154 10.68 0.91 -13.34
N THR A 155 10.90 2.22 -13.16
CA THR A 155 9.80 3.19 -13.08
C THR A 155 9.00 3.24 -14.39
N SER A 156 9.67 3.26 -15.54
CA SER A 156 8.98 3.29 -16.85
C SER A 156 8.18 2.03 -17.13
N ALA A 157 8.67 0.85 -16.73
CA ALA A 157 7.92 -0.40 -16.88
C ALA A 157 6.60 -0.37 -16.09
N ILE A 158 6.66 0.10 -14.84
CA ILE A 158 5.49 0.20 -13.97
C ILE A 158 4.54 1.30 -14.47
N ARG A 159 5.05 2.49 -14.81
CA ARG A 159 4.23 3.57 -15.37
C ARG A 159 3.54 3.15 -16.66
N THR A 160 4.23 2.46 -17.56
CA THR A 160 3.64 2.01 -18.83
C THR A 160 2.51 1.02 -18.59
N SER A 161 2.64 0.14 -17.58
CA SER A 161 1.62 -0.86 -17.28
C SER A 161 0.44 -0.31 -16.47
N LEU A 162 0.67 0.62 -15.55
CA LEU A 162 -0.35 1.07 -14.58
C LEU A 162 -0.82 2.51 -14.82
N GLY A 163 -0.08 3.32 -15.56
CA GLY A 163 -0.43 4.73 -15.83
C GLY A 163 -0.03 5.74 -14.75
N GLY A 164 0.64 5.31 -13.67
CA GLY A 164 1.13 6.18 -12.60
C GLY A 164 2.59 5.92 -12.23
N GLU A 165 3.32 6.98 -11.88
CA GLU A 165 4.71 6.88 -11.39
C GLU A 165 4.76 6.24 -9.98
N PRO A 166 5.53 5.16 -9.77
CA PRO A 166 5.68 4.52 -8.47
C PRO A 166 6.77 5.19 -7.60
N GLN A 167 6.77 4.89 -6.28
CA GLN A 167 7.99 5.05 -5.47
C GLN A 167 8.78 3.75 -5.46
N LEU A 168 10.08 3.84 -5.74
CA LEU A 168 11.02 2.73 -5.54
C LEU A 168 11.83 2.99 -4.28
N ILE A 169 11.72 2.04 -3.33
CA ILE A 169 12.33 2.12 -2.02
C ILE A 169 13.48 1.13 -1.95
N CYS A 170 14.65 1.62 -1.57
CA CYS A 170 15.86 0.81 -1.47
C CYS A 170 16.47 0.85 -0.07
N LYS A 171 17.23 -0.19 0.26
CA LYS A 171 18.18 -0.13 1.37
C LYS A 171 19.29 0.87 1.01
N PHE A 172 19.31 2.02 1.68
CA PHE A 172 20.20 3.15 1.39
C PHE A 172 21.67 2.74 1.20
N THR A 173 22.19 1.87 2.08
CA THR A 173 23.61 1.49 2.09
C THR A 173 24.03 0.58 0.94
N ALA A 174 23.10 -0.05 0.24
CA ALA A 174 23.40 -1.06 -0.78
C ALA A 174 22.59 -0.91 -2.07
N SER A 175 21.73 0.11 -2.18
CA SER A 175 20.81 0.33 -3.30
C SER A 175 20.03 -0.93 -3.74
N ILE A 176 19.71 -1.80 -2.77
CA ILE A 176 18.92 -3.02 -2.99
C ILE A 176 17.44 -2.64 -2.93
N LEU A 177 16.67 -3.01 -3.96
CA LEU A 177 15.22 -2.79 -3.98
C LEU A 177 14.54 -3.56 -2.84
N THR A 178 13.84 -2.86 -1.96
CA THR A 178 13.14 -3.47 -0.82
C THR A 178 11.63 -3.37 -0.92
N GLU A 179 11.12 -2.33 -1.57
CA GLU A 179 9.69 -2.04 -1.59
C GLU A 179 9.33 -1.17 -2.80
N ILE A 180 8.14 -1.39 -3.35
CA ILE A 180 7.54 -0.56 -4.38
C ILE A 180 6.22 -0.04 -3.85
N ARG A 181 5.98 1.26 -3.99
CA ARG A 181 4.71 1.90 -3.61
C ARG A 181 4.01 2.44 -4.84
N ILE A 182 2.71 2.19 -4.92
CA ILE A 182 1.84 2.66 -5.99
C ILE A 182 0.76 3.54 -5.37
N CYS A 183 0.43 4.65 -6.03
CA CYS A 183 -0.55 5.61 -5.55
C CYS A 183 -1.82 5.53 -6.38
N LEU A 184 -2.97 5.62 -5.71
CA LEU A 184 -4.28 5.59 -6.34
C LEU A 184 -5.17 6.69 -5.77
N ASP A 185 -6.05 7.26 -6.59
CA ASP A 185 -7.05 8.23 -6.14
C ASP A 185 -8.10 7.60 -5.22
N LYS A 186 -8.99 8.43 -4.66
CA LYS A 186 -10.07 8.00 -3.75
C LYS A 186 -11.39 7.71 -4.47
N SER A 187 -11.38 7.49 -5.78
CA SER A 187 -12.60 7.15 -6.50
C SER A 187 -13.13 5.78 -6.05
N ARG A 188 -14.40 5.49 -6.32
CA ARG A 188 -15.03 4.21 -5.96
C ARG A 188 -14.28 3.00 -6.51
N ILE A 189 -13.67 3.16 -7.69
CA ILE A 189 -12.76 2.19 -8.28
C ILE A 189 -11.41 2.92 -8.41
N PRO A 190 -10.52 2.80 -7.41
CA PRO A 190 -9.30 3.60 -7.35
C PRO A 190 -8.47 3.52 -8.63
N GLN A 191 -8.20 4.68 -9.22
CA GLN A 191 -7.39 4.85 -10.43
C GLN A 191 -5.95 5.20 -10.06
N TYR A 192 -4.99 4.75 -10.86
CA TYR A 192 -3.57 5.03 -10.62
C TYR A 192 -3.25 6.51 -10.81
N ILE A 193 -2.46 7.05 -9.91
CA ILE A 193 -1.94 8.43 -9.96
C ILE A 193 -0.42 8.41 -9.73
N ASN A 194 0.24 9.51 -10.06
CA ASN A 194 1.66 9.67 -9.75
C ASN A 194 1.87 9.77 -8.24
N CYS A 195 2.76 8.93 -7.70
CA CYS A 195 3.28 9.13 -6.36
C CYS A 195 4.20 10.36 -6.31
N VAL A 196 4.15 11.09 -5.20
CA VAL A 196 5.22 12.04 -4.84
C VAL A 196 6.53 11.25 -4.64
N PRO A 197 7.71 11.79 -4.97
CA PRO A 197 8.98 11.10 -4.71
C PRO A 197 9.17 10.71 -3.24
N PRO A 198 9.81 9.57 -2.93
CA PRO A 198 10.09 9.15 -1.56
C PRO A 198 11.14 10.07 -0.91
N SER A 199 11.26 10.00 0.43
CA SER A 199 12.29 10.76 1.12
C SER A 199 13.70 10.27 0.72
N PRO A 200 14.71 11.16 0.66
CA PRO A 200 16.06 10.78 0.22
C PRO A 200 16.70 9.64 1.00
N GLN A 201 16.31 9.43 2.26
CA GLN A 201 16.86 8.39 3.15
C GLN A 201 16.47 6.98 2.74
N VAL A 202 15.39 6.83 1.97
CA VAL A 202 14.86 5.51 1.55
C VAL A 202 14.73 5.40 0.03
N ALA A 203 14.96 6.50 -0.70
CA ALA A 203 14.95 6.53 -2.15
C ALA A 203 16.04 5.63 -2.73
N CYS A 204 15.72 4.95 -3.82
CA CYS A 204 16.72 4.27 -4.63
C CYS A 204 17.67 5.27 -5.33
N THR A 205 18.93 4.87 -5.50
CA THR A 205 19.85 5.57 -6.40
C THR A 205 19.53 5.23 -7.86
N ASN A 206 20.26 5.84 -8.80
CA ASN A 206 20.12 5.52 -10.23
C ASN A 206 20.43 4.06 -10.58
N SER A 207 21.14 3.32 -9.72
CA SER A 207 21.49 1.91 -9.92
C SER A 207 20.80 1.05 -8.85
N ILE A 208 19.86 0.22 -9.25
CA ILE A 208 19.04 -0.61 -8.36
C ILE A 208 19.43 -2.07 -8.47
N HIS A 209 19.83 -2.68 -7.35
CA HIS A 209 20.03 -4.12 -7.26
C HIS A 209 18.71 -4.82 -6.94
N PHE A 210 18.16 -5.52 -7.93
CA PHE A 210 16.96 -6.33 -7.77
C PHE A 210 17.36 -7.79 -7.60
N ILE A 211 17.55 -8.24 -6.35
CA ILE A 211 18.15 -9.55 -5.99
C ILE A 211 17.14 -10.65 -5.73
#